data_AF-A0A0A1VD80-F1
#
_entry.id   AF-A0A0A1VD80-F1
#
_cell.length_a   1.000
_cell.length_b   1.000
_cell.length_c   1.000
_cell.angle_alpha   90.00
_cell.angle_beta   90.00
_cell.angle_gamma   90.00
#
_symmetry.space_group_name_H-M   'P 1'
#
loop_
_entity.id
_entity.type
_entity.pdbx_description
1 polymer ?
#
loop_
_entity_poly.entity_id
_entity_poly.type
_entity_poly.pdbx_seq_one_letter_code
_entity_poly.pdbx_strand_id
1 'polypeptide(L)'
;MRHASFATPAFLALARRYGCVPVCTDSEKFPAIADAQAGFAYLRLMRGQADVSTGYTPEAIARWAEGVRAWTGGARPRDVFVYFINGAKERAPAGAMELLRQLA
;
A
#
# COMPACT_ATOMS: atom_id res chain seq x y z
N MET A 1 6.79 6.77 -6.53
CA MET A 1 7.12 7.44 -7.81
C MET A 1 5.89 7.45 -8.69
N ARG A 2 5.78 8.35 -9.68
CA ARG A 2 4.57 8.51 -10.53
C ARG A 2 4.76 8.13 -12.00
N HIS A 3 5.95 7.67 -12.38
CA HIS A 3 6.26 7.31 -13.76
C HIS A 3 6.87 5.90 -13.83
N ALA A 4 6.49 5.13 -14.84
CA ALA A 4 6.88 3.72 -14.99
C ALA A 4 8.39 3.52 -15.17
N SER A 5 9.13 4.53 -15.64
CA SER A 5 10.60 4.47 -15.76
C SER A 5 11.33 4.23 -14.44
N PHE A 6 10.67 4.47 -13.29
CA PHE A 6 11.22 4.17 -11.98
C PHE A 6 10.98 2.71 -11.54
N ALA A 7 10.19 1.92 -12.28
CA ALA A 7 9.96 0.50 -11.98
C ALA A 7 11.15 -0.36 -12.46
N THR A 8 12.35 -0.07 -11.96
CA THR A 8 13.59 -0.75 -12.36
C THR A 8 14.40 -1.19 -11.15
N PRO A 9 15.18 -2.29 -11.25
CA PRO A 9 16.07 -2.72 -10.18
C PRO A 9 17.09 -1.66 -9.76
N ALA A 10 17.57 -0.84 -10.71
CA ALA A 10 18.52 0.25 -10.47
C ALA A 10 17.93 1.32 -9.54
N PHE A 11 16.66 1.69 -9.72
CA PHE A 11 15.99 2.62 -8.83
C PHE A 11 15.86 2.05 -7.41
N LEU A 12 15.48 0.78 -7.27
CA LEU A 12 15.36 0.13 -5.96
C LEU A 12 16.72 0.06 -5.24
N ALA A 13 17.79 -0.30 -5.97
CA ALA A 13 19.14 -0.29 -5.42
C ALA A 13 19.57 1.11 -4.95
N LEU A 14 19.25 2.15 -5.73
CA LEU A 14 19.51 3.53 -5.35
C LEU A 14 18.73 3.94 -4.10
N ALA A 15 17.44 3.64 -4.05
CA ALA A 15 16.59 3.95 -2.90
C ALA A 15 17.16 3.31 -1.62
N ARG A 16 17.54 2.03 -1.67
CA ARG A 16 18.18 1.33 -0.55
C ARG A 16 19.50 1.97 -0.13
N ARG A 17 20.36 2.36 -1.09
CA ARG A 17 21.65 3.02 -0.81
C ARG A 17 21.46 4.27 0.06
N TYR A 18 20.35 4.98 -0.11
CA TYR A 18 20.02 6.19 0.64
C TYR A 18 18.98 5.98 1.75
N GLY A 19 18.71 4.74 2.16
CA GLY A 19 17.75 4.45 3.22
C GLY A 19 16.31 4.85 2.91
N CYS A 20 15.97 5.01 1.63
CA CYS A 20 14.65 5.37 1.16
C CYS A 20 13.84 4.13 0.77
N VAL A 21 12.54 4.18 1.01
CA VAL A 21 11.59 3.13 0.60
C VAL A 21 10.63 3.70 -0.44
N PRO A 22 10.42 3.02 -1.58
CA PRO A 22 9.41 3.44 -2.53
C PRO A 22 8.02 3.27 -1.92
N VAL A 23 7.17 4.29 -2.13
CA VAL A 23 5.76 4.19 -1.76
C VAL A 23 5.04 3.31 -2.76
N CYS A 24 4.43 2.23 -2.28
CA CYS A 24 3.53 1.38 -3.04
C CYS A 24 2.18 2.10 -3.16
N THR A 25 1.78 2.46 -4.38
CA THR A 25 0.55 3.20 -4.62
C THR A 25 -0.50 2.30 -5.23
N ASP A 26 -1.69 2.32 -4.64
CA ASP A 26 -2.89 1.77 -5.25
C ASP A 26 -3.42 2.75 -6.30
N SER A 27 -3.08 2.56 -7.57
CA SER A 27 -3.50 3.47 -8.64
C SER A 27 -3.48 2.77 -9.98
N GLU A 28 -4.42 3.13 -10.85
CA GLU A 28 -4.36 2.73 -12.26
C GLU A 28 -3.40 3.61 -13.07
N LYS A 29 -3.14 4.84 -12.58
CA LYS A 29 -2.30 5.83 -13.28
C LYS A 29 -0.82 5.74 -12.89
N PHE A 30 -0.53 5.30 -11.67
CA PHE A 30 0.83 5.30 -11.12
C PHE A 30 1.30 3.88 -10.84
N PRO A 31 2.58 3.56 -11.09
CA PRO A 31 3.09 2.21 -10.89
C PRO A 31 3.13 1.85 -9.40
N ALA A 32 2.66 0.65 -9.07
CA ALA A 32 2.85 0.03 -7.76
C ALA A 32 4.29 -0.51 -7.67
N ILE A 33 5.19 0.29 -7.08
CA ILE A 33 6.59 -0.09 -6.89
C ILE A 33 6.80 -0.47 -5.43
N ALA A 34 7.12 -1.74 -5.19
CA ALA A 34 7.47 -2.27 -3.88
C ALA A 34 8.91 -2.82 -3.89
N ASP A 35 9.62 -2.66 -2.78
CA ASP A 35 10.95 -3.25 -2.60
C ASP A 35 10.88 -4.38 -1.56
N ALA A 36 11.03 -5.62 -2.02
CA ALA A 36 11.03 -6.80 -1.15
C ALA A 36 12.19 -6.81 -0.15
N GLN A 37 13.24 -6.00 -0.37
CA GLN A 37 14.39 -5.88 0.52
C GLN A 37 14.31 -4.68 1.48
N ALA A 38 13.31 -3.81 1.35
CA ALA A 38 13.14 -2.66 2.23
C ALA A 38 12.83 -3.10 3.68
N GLY A 39 13.33 -2.33 4.65
CA GLY A 39 13.13 -2.58 6.08
C GLY A 39 11.71 -2.34 6.57
N PHE A 40 10.89 -1.64 5.79
CA PHE A 40 9.46 -1.43 6.02
C PHE A 40 8.74 -1.28 4.68
N ALA A 41 7.41 -1.38 4.70
CA ALA A 41 6.57 -1.08 3.55
C ALA A 41 5.69 0.14 3.84
N TYR A 42 5.48 0.98 2.83
CA TYR A 42 4.64 2.17 2.92
C TYR A 42 3.64 2.18 1.77
N LEU A 43 2.35 2.12 2.08
CA LEU A 43 1.26 2.03 1.12
C LEU A 43 0.41 3.30 1.14
N ARG A 44 0.03 3.74 -0.05
CA ARG A 44 -1.00 4.77 -0.24
C ARG A 44 -2.15 4.17 -1.03
N LEU A 45 -3.27 3.93 -0.34
CA LEU A 45 -4.51 3.45 -0.91
C LEU A 45 -5.30 4.65 -1.45
N MET A 46 -5.45 4.72 -2.77
CA MET A 46 -5.90 5.94 -3.47
C MET A 46 -7.14 5.74 -4.34
N ARG A 47 -7.72 4.53 -4.35
CA ARG A 47 -8.89 4.17 -5.17
C ARG A 47 -10.19 4.09 -4.36
N GLY A 48 -10.33 4.91 -3.32
CA GLY A 48 -11.57 4.96 -2.54
C GLY A 48 -12.79 5.30 -3.41
N GLN A 49 -13.87 4.55 -3.27
CA GLN A 49 -15.14 4.67 -4.00
C GLN A 49 -16.23 5.26 -3.09
N ALA A 50 -16.93 6.30 -3.55
CA ALA A 50 -17.82 7.07 -2.68
C ALA A 50 -19.13 6.34 -2.30
N ASP A 51 -19.56 5.46 -3.20
CA ASP A 51 -20.73 4.58 -3.10
C ASP A 51 -20.49 3.35 -2.20
N VAL A 52 -19.22 3.06 -1.86
CA VAL A 52 -18.87 2.02 -0.89
C VAL A 52 -18.65 2.66 0.49
N SER A 53 -19.34 2.15 1.51
CA SER A 53 -19.32 2.72 2.87
C SER A 53 -17.91 2.80 3.50
N THR A 54 -17.04 1.85 3.18
CA THR A 54 -15.63 1.78 3.60
C THR A 54 -14.67 2.36 2.56
N GLY A 55 -15.18 2.79 1.40
CA GLY A 55 -14.38 3.23 0.26
C GLY A 55 -13.79 2.09 -0.58
N TYR A 56 -13.79 0.84 -0.10
CA TYR A 56 -13.26 -0.31 -0.83
C TYR A 56 -14.24 -1.47 -0.72
N THR A 57 -14.44 -2.22 -1.81
CA THR A 57 -15.27 -3.43 -1.74
C THR A 57 -14.68 -4.42 -0.72
N PRO A 58 -15.49 -5.28 -0.10
CA PRO A 58 -15.02 -6.28 0.86
C PRO A 58 -13.83 -7.10 0.34
N GLU A 59 -13.85 -7.46 -0.93
CA GLU A 59 -12.79 -8.25 -1.59
C GLU A 59 -11.52 -7.42 -1.77
N ALA A 60 -11.65 -6.15 -2.16
CA ALA A 60 -10.51 -5.28 -2.36
C ALA A 60 -9.75 -5.01 -1.05
N ILE A 61 -10.49 -4.74 0.03
CA ILE A 61 -9.88 -4.51 1.35
C ILE A 61 -9.30 -5.80 1.94
N ALA A 62 -9.93 -6.96 1.70
CA ALA A 62 -9.39 -8.26 2.09
C ALA A 62 -8.06 -8.58 1.41
N ARG A 63 -7.96 -8.31 0.11
CA ARG A 63 -6.69 -8.46 -0.62
C ARG A 63 -5.59 -7.56 -0.07
N TRP A 64 -5.93 -6.34 0.36
CA TRP A 64 -4.96 -5.48 1.04
C TRP A 64 -4.55 -6.04 2.40
N ALA A 65 -5.50 -6.58 3.19
CA ALA A 65 -5.21 -7.23 4.47
C ALA A 65 -4.29 -8.44 4.29
N GLU A 66 -4.51 -9.29 3.28
CA GLU A 66 -3.64 -10.41 2.93
C GLU A 66 -2.21 -9.93 2.61
N GLY A 67 -2.07 -8.89 1.78
CA GLY A 67 -0.77 -8.30 1.47
C GLY A 67 -0.05 -7.76 2.71
N VAL A 68 -0.78 -7.11 3.63
CA VAL A 68 -0.24 -6.66 4.91
C VAL A 68 0.24 -7.86 5.73
N ARG A 69 -0.58 -8.91 5.89
CA ARG A 69 -0.21 -10.13 6.62
C ARG A 69 1.02 -10.83 6.01
N ALA A 70 1.13 -10.85 4.68
CA ALA A 70 2.28 -11.42 3.99
C ALA A 70 3.58 -10.65 4.30
N TRP A 71 3.50 -9.32 4.48
CA TRP A 71 4.67 -8.51 4.84
C TRP A 71 4.98 -8.50 6.33
N THR A 72 3.99 -8.58 7.21
CA THR A 72 4.21 -8.60 8.66
C THR A 72 4.56 -10.00 9.19
N GLY A 73 4.11 -11.08 8.55
CA GLY A 73 4.32 -12.45 9.01
C GLY A 73 5.11 -13.38 8.07
N GLY A 74 5.53 -12.91 6.90
CA GLY A 74 6.24 -13.73 5.91
C GLY A 74 7.70 -14.04 6.28
N ALA A 75 8.45 -14.60 5.33
CA ALA A 75 9.86 -14.99 5.53
C ALA A 75 10.81 -13.83 5.91
N ARG A 76 10.41 -12.59 5.61
CA ARG A 76 11.07 -11.36 6.05
C ARG A 76 10.03 -10.39 6.61
N PRO A 77 9.64 -10.56 7.89
CA PRO A 77 8.73 -9.66 8.59
C PRO A 77 9.23 -8.23 8.54
N ARG A 78 8.32 -7.28 8.39
CA ARG A 78 8.63 -5.84 8.39
C ARG A 78 7.43 -5.02 8.84
N ASP A 79 7.69 -3.80 9.27
CA ASP A 79 6.63 -2.84 9.56
C ASP A 79 5.89 -2.44 8.28
N VAL A 80 4.58 -2.28 8.39
CA VAL A 80 3.72 -1.92 7.26
C VAL A 80 2.86 -0.71 7.65
N PHE A 81 3.05 0.39 6.93
CA PHE A 81 2.30 1.63 7.12
C PHE A 81 1.32 1.81 5.97
N VAL A 82 0.01 1.80 6.26
CA VAL A 82 -1.05 1.93 5.25
C VAL A 82 -1.82 3.23 5.47
N TYR A 83 -1.93 4.03 4.41
CA TYR A 83 -2.68 5.29 4.44
C TYR A 83 -3.76 5.33 3.36
N PHE A 84 -4.99 5.65 3.76
CA PHE A 84 -6.12 5.93 2.89
C PHE A 84 -6.18 7.45 2.62
N ILE A 85 -5.93 7.90 1.38
CA ILE A 85 -5.56 9.31 1.16
C ILE A 85 -6.11 9.97 -0.11
N ASN A 86 -6.74 9.22 -1.03
CA ASN A 86 -7.34 9.76 -2.26
C ASN A 86 -8.56 8.94 -2.71
N GLY A 87 -9.30 9.49 -3.68
CA GLY A 87 -10.63 8.99 -4.07
C GLY A 87 -11.69 9.62 -3.17
N ALA A 88 -12.64 8.81 -2.72
CA ALA A 88 -13.62 9.15 -1.69
C ALA A 88 -12.97 9.33 -0.29
N LYS A 89 -12.30 10.47 -0.08
CA LYS A 89 -11.51 10.75 1.13
C LYS A 89 -12.35 10.74 2.40
N GLU A 90 -13.62 11.10 2.31
CA GLU A 90 -14.61 11.00 3.38
C GLU A 90 -14.80 9.56 3.88
N ARG A 91 -14.48 8.55 3.05
CA ARG A 91 -14.50 7.13 3.41
C ARG A 91 -13.19 6.63 4.03
N ALA A 92 -12.12 7.43 4.00
CA ALA A 92 -10.79 7.00 4.46
C ALA A 92 -10.76 6.48 5.91
N PRO A 93 -11.46 7.11 6.88
CA PRO A 93 -11.53 6.55 8.24
C PRO A 93 -12.23 5.19 8.29
N ALA A 94 -13.35 5.04 7.56
CA ALA A 94 -14.09 3.79 7.50
C ALA A 94 -13.27 2.66 6.85
N GLY A 95 -12.53 2.96 5.78
CA GLY A 95 -11.60 2.03 5.16
C GLY A 95 -10.46 1.62 6.09
N ALA A 96 -9.87 2.57 6.83
CA ALA A 96 -8.83 2.26 7.81
C ALA A 96 -9.34 1.36 8.95
N MET A 97 -10.52 1.65 9.49
CA MET A 97 -11.15 0.84 10.54
C MET A 97 -11.47 -0.57 10.04
N GLU A 98 -12.00 -0.72 8.83
CA GLU A 98 -12.28 -2.03 8.25
C GLU A 98 -10.99 -2.84 8.01
N LEU A 99 -9.91 -2.20 7.54
CA LEU A 99 -8.63 -2.87 7.39
C LEU A 99 -8.10 -3.35 8.75
N LEU A 100 -8.17 -2.51 9.78
CA LEU A 100 -7.78 -2.89 11.14
C LEU A 100 -8.61 -4.07 11.67
N ARG A 101 -9.93 -4.04 11.45
CA ARG A 101 -10.83 -5.15 11.82
C ARG A 101 -10.45 -6.45 11.15
N GLN A 102 -10.01 -6.42 9.89
CA GLN A 102 -9.56 -7.60 9.17
C GLN A 102 -8.16 -8.07 9.55
N LEU A 103 -7.36 -7.23 10.22
CA LEU A 103 -6.01 -7.55 10.68
C LEU A 103 -5.95 -8.06 12.12
N ALA A 104 -6.96 -7.74 12.93
CA ALA A 104 -7.20 -8.37 14.22
C ALA A 104 -7.36 -9.90 14.08
#